data_AF-A0A7J8QGY6-F1
#
_entry.id   AF-A0A7J8QGY6-F1
#
_cell.length_a   1.000
_cell.length_b   1.000
_cell.length_c   1.000
_cell.angle_alpha   90.00
_cell.angle_beta   90.00
_cell.angle_gamma   90.00
#
_symmetry.space_group_name_H-M   'P 1'
#
loop_
_entity.id
_entity.type
_entity.pdbx_description
1 polymer ?
#
loop_
_entity_poly.entity_id
_entity_poly.type
_entity_poly.pdbx_seq_one_letter_code
_entity_poly.pdbx_strand_id
1 'polypeptide(L)'
;MSVILGFPNQSVKVFVKGADTTMFSVIDRSLNTSIIRATEGHLHSYSSIGLRTLVIGMRELSTSEFEEWHSAFEVASTALMGRARLLRKIASNIESNLCILGASGIEDKLQQGVPEAIESLRTAGIKVWVLTGDKQETAISIGYSSKLLTSKMTQVIVNSNSKESCRKSLEDAIIMSKKLTTMSGTTNETGRTLGSGSTPVALIIDGTSLVYILDSELEERLFELACNCSVVLCCRVAPLQKAGIVSLVKKRTSDMTLAIGDGANDVSMIQMADVGVGISGQEGRQAVMASDFAMGQFRFLVPLLFVHGHWNYQRMGYMILYNFYRNAVFVLVLFWYVLFTGFTLTTAINEWSSVLYSVIYTSVPTIVVGILDKDLSRLTLLKHPQLYGAGHRDECYNKTLFWMTMLDTLYQSVVVFFIPLLAYWGSTIDASSIGDLWTLAVVILVNLHLAMDVIQWNWITHAAIWGSIIATFICVIIIDAIPSLVGYW
;
A
#
# COMPACT_ATOMS: atom_id res chain seq x y z
N MET A 1 23.60 6.72 30.81
CA MET A 1 23.12 7.87 31.62
C MET A 1 23.33 7.50 33.07
N SER A 2 23.90 8.40 33.85
CA SER A 2 24.18 8.17 35.27
C SER A 2 23.58 9.28 36.14
N VAL A 3 23.29 8.95 37.39
CA VAL A 3 22.88 9.90 38.43
C VAL A 3 23.53 9.49 39.76
N ILE A 4 23.99 10.48 40.52
CA ILE A 4 24.54 10.29 41.87
C ILE A 4 23.51 10.83 42.85
N LEU A 5 23.15 10.02 43.84
CA LEU A 5 22.11 10.34 44.83
C LEU A 5 22.67 10.20 46.24
N GLY A 6 22.45 11.22 47.07
CA GLY A 6 22.64 11.14 48.52
C GLY A 6 21.37 10.62 49.18
N PHE A 7 21.50 9.59 50.00
CA PHE A 7 20.39 8.98 50.74
C PHE A 7 20.29 9.55 52.16
N PRO A 8 19.11 9.46 52.82
CA PRO A 8 18.93 9.94 54.19
C PRO A 8 19.85 9.28 55.23
N ASN A 9 20.41 8.12 54.91
CA ASN A 9 21.37 7.39 55.74
C ASN A 9 22.84 7.85 55.55
N GLN A 10 23.07 9.01 54.92
CA GLN A 10 24.38 9.55 54.55
C GLN A 10 25.19 8.70 53.55
N SER A 11 24.59 7.65 52.96
CA SER A 11 25.23 6.90 51.87
C SER A 11 25.06 7.62 50.54
N VAL A 12 26.10 7.58 49.71
CA VAL A 12 26.07 8.11 48.34
C VAL A 12 26.10 6.94 47.37
N LYS A 13 25.18 6.91 46.42
CA LYS A 13 25.12 5.84 45.41
C LYS A 13 25.06 6.42 44.01
N VAL A 14 25.80 5.81 43.10
CA VAL A 14 25.69 6.08 41.66
C VAL A 14 24.80 5.03 41.01
N PHE A 15 23.81 5.48 40.25
CA PHE A 15 22.98 4.64 39.40
C PHE A 15 23.29 4.92 37.94
N VAL A 16 23.47 3.86 37.16
CA VAL A 16 23.79 3.97 35.74
C VAL A 16 22.83 3.09 34.95
N LYS A 17 22.18 3.68 33.94
CA LYS A 17 21.37 2.95 32.97
C LYS A 17 21.95 3.08 31.57
N GLY A 18 21.98 1.97 30.84
CA GLY A 18 22.55 1.89 29.50
C GLY A 18 22.09 0.67 28.71
N ALA A 19 22.63 0.52 27.50
CA ALA A 19 22.44 -0.67 26.67
C ALA A 19 23.19 -1.85 27.28
N ASP A 20 22.74 -3.06 26.96
CA ASP A 20 23.34 -4.34 27.37
C ASP A 20 24.86 -4.37 27.16
N THR A 21 25.33 -4.19 25.93
CA THR A 21 26.74 -4.25 25.53
C THR A 21 27.60 -3.24 26.29
N THR A 22 27.07 -2.02 26.50
CA THR A 22 27.78 -0.96 27.23
C THR A 22 27.80 -1.18 28.74
N MET A 23 26.76 -1.78 29.31
CA MET A 23 26.69 -1.99 30.76
C MET A 23 27.51 -3.21 31.17
N PHE A 24 27.52 -4.28 30.39
CA PHE A 24 28.31 -5.49 30.67
C PHE A 24 29.83 -5.31 30.56
N SER A 25 30.31 -4.18 30.00
CA SER A 25 31.73 -3.82 30.00
C SER A 25 32.17 -3.04 31.26
N VAL A 26 31.22 -2.40 31.97
CA VAL A 26 31.49 -1.59 33.16
C VAL A 26 31.03 -2.24 34.48
N ILE A 27 30.30 -3.35 34.40
CA ILE A 27 29.88 -4.16 35.55
C ILE A 27 31.05 -5.01 36.06
N ASP A 28 31.20 -5.08 37.39
CA ASP A 28 32.14 -5.99 38.03
C ASP A 28 31.63 -7.44 37.95
N ARG A 29 32.34 -8.30 37.21
CA ARG A 29 31.96 -9.71 36.98
C ARG A 29 32.32 -10.63 38.15
N SER A 30 33.12 -10.16 39.10
CA SER A 30 33.52 -10.93 40.28
C SER A 30 32.37 -11.09 41.28
N LEU A 31 31.44 -10.14 41.29
CA LEU A 31 30.24 -10.14 42.12
C LEU A 31 29.09 -10.79 41.35
N ASN A 32 28.47 -11.83 41.91
CA ASN A 32 27.18 -12.37 41.47
C ASN A 32 27.13 -12.92 40.02
N THR A 33 28.10 -13.73 39.62
CA THR A 33 28.19 -14.33 38.27
C THR A 33 26.91 -15.11 37.86
N SER A 34 26.22 -15.74 38.81
CA SER A 34 24.95 -16.44 38.57
C SER A 34 23.82 -15.49 38.15
N ILE A 35 23.70 -14.34 38.81
CA ILE A 35 22.69 -13.31 38.51
C ILE A 35 22.99 -12.64 37.18
N ILE A 36 24.27 -12.38 36.89
CA ILE A 36 24.70 -11.81 35.60
C ILE A 36 24.28 -12.74 34.46
N ARG A 37 24.59 -14.04 34.56
CA ARG A 37 24.26 -15.03 33.53
C ARG A 37 22.75 -15.23 33.36
N ALA A 38 21.99 -15.22 34.45
CA ALA A 38 20.53 -15.29 34.39
C ALA A 38 19.94 -14.03 33.71
N THR A 39 20.46 -12.84 34.04
CA THR A 39 20.03 -11.57 33.45
C THR A 39 20.35 -11.51 31.97
N GLU A 40 21.53 -12.01 31.55
CA GLU A 40 21.91 -12.14 30.14
C GLU A 40 20.94 -13.05 29.37
N GLY A 41 20.54 -14.18 29.97
CA GLY A 41 19.50 -15.05 29.42
C GLY A 41 18.14 -14.34 29.26
N HIS A 42 17.71 -13.56 30.26
CA HIS A 42 16.46 -12.79 30.17
C HIS A 42 16.53 -11.67 29.14
N LEU A 43 17.66 -10.96 29.03
CA LEU A 43 17.88 -9.93 28.02
C LEU A 43 17.79 -10.50 26.60
N HIS A 44 18.37 -11.69 26.38
CA HIS A 44 18.24 -12.38 25.11
C HIS A 44 16.77 -12.74 24.81
N SER A 45 16.02 -13.23 25.81
CA SER A 45 14.57 -13.48 25.67
C SER A 45 13.79 -12.20 25.36
N TYR A 46 14.08 -11.08 26.03
CA TYR A 46 13.42 -9.80 25.76
C TYR A 46 13.70 -9.29 24.35
N SER A 47 14.95 -9.38 23.89
CA SER A 47 15.33 -9.02 22.53
C SER A 47 14.62 -9.90 21.50
N SER A 48 14.46 -11.20 21.78
CA SER A 48 13.75 -12.13 20.88
C SER A 48 12.27 -11.82 20.69
N ILE A 49 11.65 -11.11 21.64
CA ILE A 49 10.24 -10.67 21.58
C ILE A 49 10.13 -9.22 21.07
N GLY A 50 11.27 -8.56 20.74
CA GLY A 50 11.29 -7.20 20.20
C GLY A 50 11.15 -6.09 21.25
N LEU A 51 11.50 -6.36 22.51
CA LEU A 51 11.53 -5.36 23.57
C LEU A 51 12.84 -4.57 23.57
N ARG A 52 12.78 -3.26 23.83
CA ARG A 52 13.97 -2.43 24.05
C ARG A 52 14.53 -2.72 25.44
N THR A 53 15.71 -3.29 25.50
CA THR A 53 16.35 -3.67 26.76
C THR A 53 17.21 -2.54 27.32
N LEU A 54 17.11 -2.31 28.63
CA LEU A 54 18.03 -1.47 29.39
C LEU A 54 18.54 -2.24 30.60
N VAL A 55 19.83 -2.08 30.89
CA VAL A 55 20.47 -2.64 32.08
C VAL A 55 20.75 -1.51 33.06
N ILE A 56 20.46 -1.77 34.34
CA ILE A 56 20.66 -0.83 35.43
C ILE A 56 21.71 -1.40 36.37
N GLY A 57 22.77 -0.62 36.60
CA GLY A 57 23.81 -0.89 37.57
C GLY A 57 23.83 0.16 38.67
N MET A 58 24.33 -0.23 39.83
CA MET A 58 24.54 0.66 40.98
C MET A 58 25.88 0.39 41.63
N ARG A 59 26.50 1.44 42.15
CA ARG A 59 27.68 1.33 43.01
C ARG A 59 27.55 2.28 44.19
N GLU A 60 27.88 1.78 45.38
CA GLU A 60 28.00 2.60 46.58
C GLU A 60 29.36 3.30 46.55
N LEU A 61 29.34 4.60 46.82
CA LEU A 61 30.52 5.45 46.87
C LEU A 61 30.86 5.70 48.34
N SER A 62 32.14 5.59 48.68
CA SER A 62 32.62 6.11 49.97
C SER A 62 32.59 7.63 49.95
N THR A 63 32.54 8.24 51.14
CA THR A 63 32.56 9.70 51.27
C THR A 63 33.82 10.30 50.65
N SER A 64 34.97 9.64 50.80
CA SER A 64 36.23 10.08 50.19
C SER A 64 36.23 9.98 48.67
N GLU A 65 35.71 8.88 48.10
CA GLU A 65 35.59 8.74 46.63
C GLU A 65 34.66 9.80 46.04
N PHE A 66 33.57 10.12 46.75
CA PHE A 66 32.65 11.16 46.32
C PHE A 66 33.29 12.55 46.37
N GLU A 67 34.01 12.90 47.43
CA GLU A 67 34.71 14.19 47.54
C GLU A 67 35.79 14.35 46.47
N GLU A 68 36.58 13.31 46.22
CA GLU A 68 37.58 13.29 45.14
C GLU A 68 36.93 13.47 43.76
N TRP A 69 35.84 12.74 43.50
CA TRP A 69 35.10 12.87 42.26
C TRP A 69 34.46 14.26 42.11
N HIS A 70 33.89 14.81 43.18
CA HIS A 70 33.23 16.11 43.18
C HIS A 70 34.22 17.23 42.89
N SER A 71 35.39 17.21 43.54
CA SER A 71 36.48 18.14 43.26
C SER A 71 36.95 18.04 41.81
N ALA A 72 37.19 16.83 41.31
CA ALA A 72 37.58 16.62 39.91
C ALA A 72 36.51 17.11 38.92
N PHE A 73 35.23 16.92 39.24
CA PHE A 73 34.10 17.35 38.44
C PHE A 73 33.99 18.88 38.37
N GLU A 74 34.16 19.59 39.49
CA GLU A 74 34.16 21.06 39.51
C GLU A 74 35.28 21.64 38.65
N VAL A 75 36.50 21.08 38.77
CA VAL A 75 37.65 21.48 37.96
C VAL A 75 37.39 21.25 36.47
N ALA A 76 36.80 20.11 36.10
CA ALA A 76 36.47 19.83 34.71
C ALA A 76 35.31 20.67 34.17
N SER A 77 34.33 21.03 35.02
CA SER A 77 33.18 21.84 34.65
C SER A 77 33.57 23.30 34.38
N THR A 78 34.55 23.81 35.14
CA THR A 78 35.09 25.18 35.02
C THR A 78 36.21 25.31 33.96
N ALA A 79 36.64 24.21 33.34
CA ALA A 79 37.67 24.21 32.31
C ALA A 79 37.24 24.97 31.03
N LEU A 80 38.04 25.95 30.61
CA LEU A 80 37.81 26.75 29.40
C LEU A 80 38.07 25.96 28.10
N MET A 81 39.06 25.06 28.10
CA MET A 81 39.40 24.23 26.93
C MET A 81 39.17 22.74 27.21
N GLY A 82 38.63 22.02 26.23
CA GLY A 82 38.50 20.56 26.30
C GLY A 82 37.50 20.03 27.34
N ARG A 83 36.62 20.88 27.88
CA ARG A 83 35.59 20.56 28.88
C ARG A 83 34.84 19.26 28.61
N ALA A 84 34.31 19.10 27.39
CA ALA A 84 33.54 17.91 27.02
C ALA A 84 34.35 16.60 27.13
N ARG A 85 35.66 16.64 26.86
CA ARG A 85 36.55 15.48 26.98
C ARG A 85 36.87 15.15 28.43
N LEU A 86 37.14 16.18 29.25
CA LEU A 86 37.42 16.02 30.68
C LEU A 86 36.21 15.46 31.43
N LEU A 87 35.03 16.04 31.21
CA LEU A 87 33.78 15.55 31.79
C LEU A 87 33.49 14.09 31.40
N ARG A 88 33.73 13.73 30.13
CA ARG A 88 33.56 12.33 29.66
C ARG A 88 34.53 11.36 30.35
N LYS A 89 35.78 11.77 30.58
CA LYS A 89 36.77 10.95 31.31
C LYS A 89 36.35 10.73 32.77
N ILE A 90 35.89 11.79 33.44
CA ILE A 90 35.43 11.71 34.83
C ILE A 90 34.16 10.85 34.95
N ALA A 91 33.22 11.01 34.01
CA ALA A 91 32.03 10.17 33.92
C ALA A 91 32.39 8.69 33.72
N SER A 92 33.31 8.37 32.80
CA SER A 92 33.72 6.98 32.57
C SER A 92 34.40 6.35 33.78
N ASN A 93 35.14 7.12 34.57
CA ASN A 93 35.79 6.62 35.79
C ASN A 93 34.75 6.27 36.86
N ILE A 94 33.77 7.14 37.10
CA ILE A 94 32.75 6.90 38.13
C ILE A 94 31.75 5.80 37.72
N GLU A 95 31.49 5.64 36.41
CA GLU A 95 30.60 4.62 35.84
C GLU A 95 31.22 3.22 35.79
N SER A 96 32.42 3.01 36.35
CA SER A 96 33.09 1.70 36.39
C SER A 96 32.79 0.88 37.66
N ASN A 97 33.06 -0.43 37.61
CA ASN A 97 32.91 -1.40 38.70
C ASN A 97 31.49 -1.46 39.31
N LEU A 98 30.47 -1.35 38.48
CA LEU A 98 29.07 -1.33 38.92
C LEU A 98 28.58 -2.73 39.32
N CYS A 99 27.72 -2.80 40.34
CA CYS A 99 26.94 -3.99 40.66
C CYS A 99 25.63 -3.99 39.85
N ILE A 100 25.30 -5.09 39.19
CA ILE A 100 24.05 -5.20 38.43
C ILE A 100 22.84 -5.24 39.38
N LEU A 101 21.86 -4.37 39.15
CA LEU A 101 20.58 -4.41 39.87
C LEU A 101 19.54 -5.21 39.12
N GLY A 102 19.53 -5.09 37.78
CA GLY A 102 18.60 -5.81 36.93
C GLY A 102 18.50 -5.22 35.54
N ALA A 103 17.49 -5.68 34.80
CA ALA A 103 17.20 -5.25 33.45
C ALA A 103 15.71 -4.94 33.29
N SER A 104 15.38 -4.00 32.42
CA SER A 104 14.02 -3.68 32.00
C SER A 104 13.87 -3.93 30.50
N GLY A 105 12.76 -4.52 30.08
CA GLY A 105 12.30 -4.54 28.71
C GLY A 105 11.17 -3.52 28.53
N ILE A 106 11.34 -2.57 27.62
CA ILE A 106 10.32 -1.57 27.27
C ILE A 106 9.74 -1.95 25.93
N GLU A 107 8.43 -2.19 25.89
CA GLU A 107 7.71 -2.41 24.64
C GLU A 107 7.36 -1.07 24.00
N ASP A 108 7.72 -0.93 22.72
CA ASP A 108 7.20 0.15 21.89
C ASP A 108 5.87 -0.30 21.30
N LYS A 109 4.77 0.13 21.93
CA LYS A 109 3.46 -0.44 21.66
C LYS A 109 2.95 0.00 20.29
N LEU A 110 2.80 -0.98 19.41
CA LEU A 110 2.17 -0.78 18.10
C LEU A 110 0.69 -0.41 18.25
N GLN A 111 0.16 0.31 17.26
CA GLN A 111 -1.29 0.48 17.16
C GLN A 111 -1.99 -0.87 17.10
N GLN A 112 -3.22 -0.92 17.61
CA GLN A 112 -4.01 -2.15 17.63
C GLN A 112 -4.26 -2.66 16.21
N GLY A 113 -3.97 -3.94 15.97
CA GLY A 113 -4.23 -4.59 14.68
C GLY A 113 -3.13 -4.43 13.62
N VAL A 114 -2.00 -3.79 13.95
CA VAL A 114 -0.88 -3.58 12.99
C VAL A 114 -0.24 -4.90 12.54
N PRO A 115 0.12 -5.83 13.45
CA PRO A 115 0.73 -7.10 13.03
C PRO A 115 -0.17 -7.92 12.10
N GLU A 116 -1.46 -8.00 12.43
CA GLU A 116 -2.46 -8.72 11.63
C GLU A 116 -2.68 -8.05 10.27
N ALA A 117 -2.66 -6.71 10.23
CA ALA A 117 -2.80 -5.95 9.00
C ALA A 117 -1.61 -6.18 8.06
N ILE A 118 -0.37 -6.07 8.55
CA ILE A 118 0.83 -6.30 7.73
C ILE A 118 0.88 -7.75 7.21
N GLU A 119 0.55 -8.72 8.06
CA GLU A 119 0.46 -10.12 7.66
C GLU A 119 -0.58 -10.33 6.54
N SER A 120 -1.73 -9.67 6.64
CA SER A 120 -2.78 -9.73 5.62
C SER A 120 -2.35 -9.07 4.30
N LEU A 121 -1.70 -7.90 4.35
CA LEU A 121 -1.13 -7.22 3.17
C LEU A 121 -0.10 -8.09 2.45
N ARG A 122 0.80 -8.71 3.21
CA ARG A 122 1.81 -9.63 2.65
C ARG A 122 1.17 -10.86 2.02
N THR A 123 0.12 -11.40 2.65
CA THR A 123 -0.64 -12.55 2.12
C THR A 123 -1.36 -12.22 0.82
N ALA A 124 -1.79 -10.97 0.65
CA ALA A 124 -2.36 -10.45 -0.60
C ALA A 124 -1.33 -10.19 -1.71
N GLY A 125 -0.03 -10.42 -1.45
CA GLY A 125 1.05 -10.17 -2.41
C GLY A 125 1.58 -8.73 -2.42
N ILE A 126 1.15 -7.88 -1.49
CA ILE A 126 1.61 -6.49 -1.38
C ILE A 126 2.97 -6.47 -0.68
N LYS A 127 3.99 -5.89 -1.34
CA LYS A 127 5.31 -5.66 -0.74
C LYS A 127 5.26 -4.45 0.19
N VAL A 128 5.60 -4.67 1.46
CA VAL A 128 5.55 -3.61 2.50
C VAL A 128 6.96 -3.10 2.77
N TRP A 129 7.18 -1.81 2.54
CA TRP A 129 8.45 -1.13 2.76
C TRP A 129 8.27 -0.11 3.89
N VAL A 130 9.18 -0.12 4.86
CA VAL A 130 9.12 0.79 6.02
C VAL A 130 10.25 1.80 5.94
N LEU A 131 9.88 3.08 5.88
CA LEU A 131 10.80 4.22 5.77
C LEU A 131 10.71 5.06 7.05
N THR A 132 11.66 4.88 7.97
CA THR A 132 11.65 5.56 9.27
C THR A 132 12.82 6.52 9.46
N GLY A 133 12.56 7.59 10.22
CA GLY A 133 13.60 8.50 10.72
C GLY A 133 14.35 7.95 11.94
N ASP A 134 13.89 6.83 12.51
CA ASP A 134 14.49 6.23 13.70
C ASP A 134 15.81 5.50 13.42
N LYS A 135 16.50 5.19 14.52
CA LYS A 135 17.71 4.35 14.47
C LYS A 135 17.39 2.93 13.99
N GLN A 136 18.40 2.30 13.40
CA GLN A 136 18.29 0.97 12.81
C GLN A 136 17.84 -0.09 13.83
N GLU A 137 18.36 -0.06 15.06
CA GLU A 137 18.04 -1.04 16.09
C GLU A 137 16.56 -0.98 16.47
N THR A 138 16.03 0.24 16.61
CA THR A 138 14.59 0.48 16.85
C THR A 138 13.75 -0.04 15.69
N ALA A 139 14.14 0.28 14.46
CA ALA A 139 13.41 -0.09 13.25
C ALA A 139 13.33 -1.63 13.09
N ILE A 140 14.44 -2.34 13.39
CA ILE A 140 14.48 -3.80 13.39
C ILE A 140 13.57 -4.38 14.48
N SER A 141 13.61 -3.80 15.68
CA SER A 141 12.74 -4.21 16.80
C SER A 141 11.26 -4.09 16.42
N ILE A 142 10.85 -2.95 15.86
CA ILE A 142 9.50 -2.71 15.36
C ILE A 142 9.16 -3.66 14.21
N GLY A 143 10.12 -3.95 13.33
CA GLY A 143 9.99 -4.92 12.25
C GLY A 143 9.60 -6.32 12.76
N TYR A 144 10.20 -6.78 13.87
CA TYR A 144 9.83 -8.05 14.51
C TYR A 144 8.48 -7.98 15.21
N SER A 145 8.21 -6.95 16.02
CA SER A 145 6.94 -6.80 16.74
C SER A 145 5.74 -6.70 15.80
N SER A 146 5.94 -6.12 14.61
CA SER A 146 4.92 -5.96 13.58
C SER A 146 4.79 -7.16 12.63
N LYS A 147 5.55 -8.24 12.85
CA LYS A 147 5.66 -9.42 11.96
C LYS A 147 6.08 -9.10 10.52
N LEU A 148 6.65 -7.92 10.30
CA LEU A 148 7.26 -7.56 9.03
C LEU A 148 8.52 -8.40 8.80
N LEU A 149 9.40 -8.44 9.81
CA LEU A 149 10.57 -9.32 9.87
C LEU A 149 10.20 -10.61 10.59
N THR A 150 10.74 -11.73 10.10
CA THR A 150 10.55 -13.05 10.72
C THR A 150 11.90 -13.74 10.88
N SER A 151 12.04 -14.63 11.87
CA SER A 151 13.29 -15.36 12.11
C SER A 151 13.74 -16.26 10.96
N LYS A 152 12.84 -16.56 10.02
CA LYS A 152 13.14 -17.33 8.79
C LYS A 152 13.73 -16.47 7.67
N MET A 153 13.71 -15.14 7.81
CA MET A 153 14.23 -14.23 6.79
C MET A 153 15.74 -14.06 6.92
N THR A 154 16.43 -14.00 5.79
CA THR A 154 17.84 -13.60 5.76
C THR A 154 17.92 -12.08 5.66
N GLN A 155 18.62 -11.46 6.60
CA GLN A 155 18.79 -10.01 6.65
C GLN A 155 20.05 -9.60 5.88
N VAL A 156 19.90 -8.63 4.99
CA VAL A 156 21.00 -8.00 4.26
C VAL A 156 21.07 -6.55 4.70
N ILE A 157 22.17 -6.18 5.36
CA ILE A 157 22.37 -4.85 5.95
C ILE A 157 23.39 -4.09 5.10
N VAL A 158 23.00 -2.93 4.58
CA VAL A 158 23.87 -2.05 3.79
C VAL A 158 24.12 -0.77 4.57
N ASN A 159 25.28 -0.74 5.24
CA ASN A 159 25.76 0.42 5.98
C ASN A 159 27.11 0.82 5.39
N SER A 160 27.20 2.03 4.84
CA SER A 160 28.38 2.54 4.15
C SER A 160 28.54 4.04 4.36
N ASN A 161 29.79 4.48 4.48
CA ASN A 161 30.20 5.87 4.69
C ASN A 161 30.89 6.49 3.45
N SER A 162 31.00 5.73 2.35
CA SER A 162 31.57 6.18 1.09
C SER A 162 30.85 5.54 -0.10
N LYS A 163 30.89 6.22 -1.25
CA LYS A 163 30.25 5.76 -2.49
C LYS A 163 30.80 4.41 -2.97
N GLU A 164 32.10 4.20 -2.87
CA GLU A 164 32.76 2.95 -3.30
C GLU A 164 32.47 1.77 -2.38
N SER A 165 32.43 2.01 -1.06
CA SER A 165 32.02 1.00 -0.08
C SER A 165 30.56 0.60 -0.29
N CYS A 166 29.71 1.58 -0.60
CA CYS A 166 28.30 1.35 -0.89
C CYS A 166 28.12 0.49 -2.16
N ARG A 167 28.86 0.78 -3.24
CA ARG A 167 28.83 -0.03 -4.46
C ARG A 167 29.18 -1.49 -4.20
N LYS A 168 30.27 -1.75 -3.47
CA LYS A 168 30.69 -3.12 -3.13
C LYS A 168 29.64 -3.84 -2.28
N SER A 169 29.16 -3.18 -1.22
CA SER A 169 28.14 -3.74 -0.33
C SER A 169 26.85 -4.11 -1.08
N LEU A 170 26.47 -3.28 -2.06
CA LEU A 170 25.29 -3.51 -2.89
C LEU A 170 25.50 -4.66 -3.89
N GLU A 171 26.67 -4.76 -4.51
CA GLU A 171 27.03 -5.90 -5.37
C GLU A 171 27.05 -7.21 -4.58
N ASP A 172 27.66 -7.23 -3.41
CA ASP A 172 27.70 -8.38 -2.51
C ASP A 172 26.29 -8.80 -2.08
N ALA A 173 25.43 -7.82 -1.77
CA ALA A 173 24.02 -8.03 -1.43
C ALA A 173 23.21 -8.63 -2.60
N ILE A 174 23.43 -8.16 -3.83
CA ILE A 174 22.78 -8.69 -5.04
C ILE A 174 23.23 -10.14 -5.28
N ILE A 175 24.52 -10.44 -5.14
CA ILE A 175 25.04 -11.80 -5.30
C ILE A 175 24.45 -12.73 -4.24
N MET A 176 24.40 -12.28 -2.98
CA MET A 176 23.81 -13.03 -1.87
C MET A 176 22.33 -13.33 -2.12
N SER A 177 21.53 -12.31 -2.45
CA SER A 177 20.10 -12.48 -2.73
C SER A 177 19.84 -13.44 -3.89
N LYS A 178 20.57 -13.30 -5.01
CA LYS A 178 20.47 -14.23 -6.15
C LYS A 178 20.82 -15.66 -5.77
N LYS A 179 21.88 -15.86 -4.96
CA LYS A 179 22.27 -17.20 -4.50
C LYS A 179 21.18 -17.86 -3.64
N LEU A 180 20.55 -17.11 -2.74
CA LEU A 180 19.44 -17.62 -1.93
C LEU A 180 18.21 -17.99 -2.77
N THR A 181 17.92 -17.23 -3.83
CA THR A 181 16.82 -17.54 -4.76
C THR A 181 17.11 -18.79 -5.59
N THR A 182 18.34 -18.93 -6.12
CA THR A 182 18.71 -20.05 -7.01
C THR A 182 18.91 -21.38 -6.28
N MET A 183 19.42 -21.36 -5.04
CA MET A 183 19.63 -22.60 -4.26
C MET A 183 18.32 -23.32 -3.87
N SER A 184 17.17 -22.68 -4.01
CA SER A 184 15.87 -23.32 -3.81
C SER A 184 15.31 -23.98 -5.08
N GLY A 185 15.95 -23.76 -6.24
CA GLY A 185 15.49 -24.27 -7.55
C GLY A 185 16.14 -25.59 -8.00
N THR A 186 17.07 -26.15 -7.24
CA THR A 186 17.77 -27.40 -7.57
C THR A 186 17.41 -28.51 -6.58
N THR A 187 16.18 -29.02 -6.67
CA THR A 187 15.87 -30.41 -6.28
C THR A 187 14.52 -30.85 -6.88
N ASN A 188 14.59 -31.87 -7.73
CA ASN A 188 13.57 -32.86 -8.14
C ASN A 188 12.76 -32.61 -9.43
N GLU A 189 13.19 -33.35 -10.46
CA GLU A 189 12.42 -33.84 -11.60
C GLU A 189 11.27 -34.77 -11.14
N THR A 190 10.19 -34.23 -10.59
CA THR A 190 8.88 -34.90 -10.61
C THR A 190 7.79 -33.85 -10.53
N GLY A 191 7.02 -33.70 -11.61
CA GLY A 191 5.97 -32.70 -11.75
C GLY A 191 4.94 -32.77 -10.62
N ARG A 192 5.00 -31.78 -9.72
CA ARG A 192 3.91 -31.25 -8.90
C ARG A 192 4.42 -30.02 -8.16
N THR A 193 4.33 -28.86 -8.81
CA THR A 193 4.69 -27.55 -8.25
C THR A 193 3.64 -27.08 -7.24
N LEU A 194 3.75 -27.56 -5.99
CA LEU A 194 3.31 -26.79 -4.82
C LEU A 194 4.52 -25.98 -4.34
N GLY A 195 4.40 -24.65 -4.36
CA GLY A 195 5.48 -23.70 -4.14
C GLY A 195 6.32 -23.97 -2.89
N SER A 196 7.57 -24.39 -3.12
CA SER A 196 8.53 -24.75 -2.07
C SER A 196 9.71 -23.78 -2.09
N GLY A 197 9.81 -22.93 -1.05
CA GLY A 197 11.06 -22.81 -0.30
C GLY A 197 12.04 -21.67 -0.56
N SER A 198 11.71 -20.56 -1.24
CA SER A 198 12.64 -19.43 -1.23
C SER A 198 12.70 -18.80 0.17
N THR A 199 13.88 -18.77 0.78
CA THR A 199 14.11 -18.03 2.03
C THR A 199 13.89 -16.54 1.78
N PRO A 200 12.88 -15.90 2.38
CA PRO A 200 12.58 -14.50 2.13
C PRO A 200 13.75 -13.61 2.59
N VAL A 201 14.15 -12.66 1.77
CA VAL A 201 15.24 -11.72 2.06
C VAL A 201 14.66 -10.39 2.53
N ALA A 202 15.24 -9.84 3.61
CA ALA A 202 14.92 -8.51 4.11
C ALA A 202 16.12 -7.58 3.95
N LEU A 203 15.90 -6.42 3.32
CA LEU A 203 16.92 -5.41 3.07
C LEU A 203 16.84 -4.30 4.12
N ILE A 204 17.96 -3.99 4.78
CA ILE A 204 18.05 -2.93 5.79
C ILE A 204 19.10 -1.92 5.33
N ILE A 205 18.72 -0.65 5.18
CA ILE A 205 19.57 0.41 4.64
C ILE A 205 19.55 1.64 5.55
N ASP A 206 20.72 2.25 5.79
CA ASP A 206 20.86 3.55 6.46
C ASP A 206 20.65 4.72 5.47
N GLY A 207 19.98 5.77 5.92
CA GLY A 207 19.81 7.04 5.22
C GLY A 207 21.11 7.68 4.77
N THR A 208 22.23 7.49 5.49
CA THR A 208 23.55 7.98 5.04
C THR A 208 24.03 7.28 3.77
N SER A 209 23.82 5.96 3.68
CA SER A 209 24.12 5.18 2.49
C SER A 209 23.19 5.53 1.34
N LEU A 210 21.92 5.79 1.66
CA LEU A 210 20.90 6.16 0.68
C LEU A 210 21.21 7.49 -0.04
N VAL A 211 21.87 8.46 0.61
CA VAL A 211 22.35 9.70 -0.06
C VAL A 211 23.25 9.36 -1.24
N TYR A 212 24.25 8.50 -1.03
CA TYR A 212 25.20 8.13 -2.07
C TYR A 212 24.55 7.31 -3.19
N ILE A 213 23.50 6.54 -2.87
CA ILE A 213 22.81 5.69 -3.83
C ILE A 213 21.88 6.49 -4.73
N LEU A 214 21.02 7.34 -4.16
CA LEU A 214 19.99 8.06 -4.91
C LEU A 214 20.56 9.12 -5.86
N ASP A 215 21.71 9.72 -5.53
CA ASP A 215 22.39 10.73 -6.37
C ASP A 215 23.39 10.11 -7.38
N SER A 216 23.32 8.80 -7.65
CA SER A 216 24.27 8.13 -8.53
C SER A 216 23.71 6.97 -9.35
N GLU A 217 24.54 6.42 -10.24
CA GLU A 217 24.25 5.22 -11.05
C GLU A 217 23.93 3.97 -10.21
N LEU A 218 24.12 4.01 -8.89
CA LEU A 218 23.80 2.92 -7.97
C LEU A 218 22.29 2.76 -7.73
N GLU A 219 21.49 3.76 -8.09
CA GLU A 219 20.02 3.73 -7.95
C GLU A 219 19.39 2.50 -8.62
N GLU A 220 19.87 2.13 -9.80
CA GLU A 220 19.39 0.96 -10.55
C GLU A 220 19.70 -0.36 -9.83
N ARG A 221 20.90 -0.46 -9.25
CA ARG A 221 21.32 -1.63 -8.49
C ARG A 221 20.53 -1.79 -7.20
N LEU A 222 20.21 -0.67 -6.54
CA LEU A 222 19.35 -0.68 -5.37
C LEU A 222 17.95 -1.16 -5.72
N PHE A 223 17.40 -0.67 -6.83
CA PHE A 223 16.11 -1.10 -7.32
C PHE A 223 16.07 -2.61 -7.63
N GLU A 224 17.06 -3.14 -8.34
CA GLU A 224 17.19 -4.59 -8.61
C GLU A 224 17.20 -5.41 -7.31
N LEU A 225 18.00 -4.98 -6.32
CA LEU A 225 18.06 -5.65 -5.01
C LEU A 225 16.74 -5.56 -4.26
N ALA A 226 16.13 -4.37 -4.20
CA ALA A 226 14.90 -4.12 -3.45
C ALA A 226 13.71 -4.88 -4.04
N CYS A 227 13.62 -5.02 -5.36
CA CYS A 227 12.59 -5.82 -6.02
C CYS A 227 12.67 -7.31 -5.68
N ASN A 228 13.88 -7.84 -5.47
CA ASN A 228 14.10 -9.24 -5.09
C ASN A 228 13.86 -9.50 -3.59
N CYS A 229 13.91 -8.46 -2.77
CA CYS A 229 13.64 -8.56 -1.35
C CYS A 229 12.12 -8.58 -1.07
N SER A 230 11.72 -9.38 -0.08
CA SER A 230 10.31 -9.43 0.37
C SER A 230 9.94 -8.23 1.24
N VAL A 231 10.92 -7.66 1.93
CA VAL A 231 10.78 -6.53 2.87
C VAL A 231 11.96 -5.60 2.69
N VAL A 232 11.70 -4.30 2.73
CA VAL A 232 12.73 -3.25 2.75
C VAL A 232 12.50 -2.35 3.95
N LEU A 233 13.55 -2.12 4.73
CA LEU A 233 13.56 -1.28 5.92
C LEU A 233 14.64 -0.21 5.78
N CYS A 234 14.24 1.03 5.56
CA CYS A 234 15.15 2.16 5.49
C CYS A 234 15.10 2.94 6.81
N CYS A 235 16.28 3.16 7.40
CA CYS A 235 16.44 3.75 8.73
C CYS A 235 17.11 5.13 8.63
N ARG A 236 16.84 6.04 9.58
CA ARG A 236 17.36 7.42 9.61
C ARG A 236 17.17 8.19 8.30
N VAL A 237 16.03 7.97 7.64
CA VAL A 237 15.71 8.54 6.34
C VAL A 237 15.12 9.95 6.51
N ALA A 238 15.65 10.93 5.78
CA ALA A 238 15.11 12.27 5.72
C ALA A 238 13.83 12.35 4.84
N PRO A 239 12.93 13.32 5.06
CA PRO A 239 11.67 13.44 4.30
C PRO A 239 11.84 13.44 2.78
N LEU A 240 12.87 14.13 2.26
CA LEU A 240 13.17 14.17 0.82
C LEU A 240 13.63 12.81 0.29
N GLN A 241 14.37 12.05 1.10
CA GLN A 241 14.83 10.71 0.73
C GLN A 241 13.68 9.69 0.70
N LYS A 242 12.69 9.82 1.59
CA LYS A 242 11.49 8.98 1.55
C LYS A 242 10.75 9.14 0.21
N ALA A 243 10.55 10.40 -0.21
CA ALA A 243 9.98 10.70 -1.51
C ALA A 243 10.85 10.20 -2.67
N GLY A 244 12.19 10.30 -2.55
CA GLY A 244 13.13 9.74 -3.53
C GLY A 244 12.96 8.24 -3.74
N ILE A 245 12.80 7.45 -2.68
CA ILE A 245 12.55 6.00 -2.78
C ILE A 245 11.24 5.71 -3.50
N VAL A 246 10.16 6.42 -3.16
CA VAL A 246 8.85 6.23 -3.82
C VAL A 246 8.95 6.62 -5.31
N SER A 247 9.62 7.72 -5.62
CA SER A 247 9.88 8.17 -6.99
C SER A 247 10.68 7.13 -7.80
N LEU A 248 11.68 6.51 -7.18
CA LEU A 248 12.48 5.44 -7.78
C LEU A 248 11.61 4.25 -8.18
N VAL A 249 10.79 3.75 -7.26
CA VAL A 249 9.90 2.61 -7.54
C VAL A 249 8.91 2.98 -8.63
N LYS A 250 8.18 4.09 -8.48
CA LYS A 250 7.16 4.56 -9.42
C LYS A 250 7.68 4.79 -10.85
N LYS A 251 8.92 5.26 -11.01
CA LYS A 251 9.50 5.48 -12.35
C LYS A 251 9.97 4.20 -13.02
N ARG A 252 10.30 3.16 -12.26
CA ARG A 252 10.95 1.94 -12.77
C ARG A 252 10.04 0.71 -12.77
N THR A 253 8.95 0.70 -12.01
CA THR A 253 7.89 -0.30 -12.08
C THR A 253 6.62 0.28 -12.70
N SER A 254 5.85 -0.54 -13.40
CA SER A 254 4.45 -0.27 -13.73
C SER A 254 3.50 -0.50 -12.54
N ASP A 255 4.01 -0.98 -11.41
CA ASP A 255 3.24 -1.27 -10.21
C ASP A 255 2.73 0.02 -9.55
N MET A 256 1.53 -0.07 -8.98
CA MET A 256 0.92 1.02 -8.23
C MET A 256 1.57 1.17 -6.85
N THR A 257 1.92 2.41 -6.50
CA THR A 257 2.54 2.73 -5.21
C THR A 257 1.53 3.34 -4.23
N LEU A 258 1.55 2.88 -2.98
CA LEU A 258 0.78 3.46 -1.88
C LEU A 258 1.73 3.93 -0.78
N ALA A 259 1.57 5.18 -0.35
CA ALA A 259 2.31 5.74 0.77
C ALA A 259 1.37 6.04 1.93
N ILE A 260 1.81 5.71 3.14
CA ILE A 260 1.07 5.95 4.38
C ILE A 260 1.96 6.65 5.40
N GLY A 261 1.43 7.68 6.06
CA GLY A 261 2.16 8.43 7.07
C GLY A 261 1.23 9.26 7.97
N ASP A 262 1.75 9.69 9.12
CA ASP A 262 1.01 10.46 10.13
C ASP A 262 1.57 11.89 10.30
N GLY A 263 2.85 12.09 10.00
CA GLY A 263 3.57 13.33 10.28
C GLY A 263 3.87 14.21 9.05
N ALA A 264 4.33 15.43 9.33
CA ALA A 264 4.84 16.37 8.33
C ALA A 264 5.99 15.78 7.49
N ASN A 265 6.79 14.90 8.10
CA ASN A 265 7.93 14.23 7.48
C ASN A 265 7.52 13.27 6.34
N ASP A 266 6.24 12.88 6.29
CA ASP A 266 5.72 11.92 5.33
C ASP A 266 4.93 12.60 4.20
N VAL A 267 4.69 13.92 4.28
CA VAL A 267 3.91 14.67 3.28
C VAL A 267 4.49 14.52 1.88
N SER A 268 5.81 14.70 1.73
CA SER A 268 6.48 14.56 0.43
C SER A 268 6.43 13.12 -0.10
N MET A 269 6.44 12.13 0.79
CA MET A 269 6.32 10.71 0.43
C MET A 269 4.89 10.39 -0.03
N ILE A 270 3.89 10.87 0.70
CA ILE A 270 2.45 10.72 0.40
C ILE A 270 2.12 11.32 -0.97
N GLN A 271 2.59 12.54 -1.24
CA GLN A 271 2.33 13.24 -2.50
C GLN A 271 3.06 12.64 -3.71
N MET A 272 4.15 11.88 -3.49
CA MET A 272 4.91 11.26 -4.57
C MET A 272 4.27 9.94 -5.04
N ALA A 273 3.58 9.23 -4.13
CA ALA A 273 2.92 7.95 -4.43
C ALA A 273 1.72 8.12 -5.36
N ASP A 274 1.20 7.01 -5.90
CA ASP A 274 -0.03 7.03 -6.69
C ASP A 274 -1.28 7.15 -5.82
N VAL A 275 -1.22 6.58 -4.61
CA VAL A 275 -2.25 6.73 -3.58
C VAL A 275 -1.59 7.13 -2.26
N GLY A 276 -1.98 8.29 -1.75
CA GLY A 276 -1.53 8.81 -0.47
C GLY A 276 -2.56 8.58 0.64
N VAL A 277 -2.14 7.99 1.76
CA VAL A 277 -3.00 7.77 2.93
C VAL A 277 -2.44 8.44 4.18
N GLY A 278 -3.20 9.37 4.75
CA GLY A 278 -2.86 10.09 5.97
C GLY A 278 -3.49 9.43 7.20
N ILE A 279 -2.68 9.17 8.23
CA ILE A 279 -3.17 8.76 9.54
C ILE A 279 -3.40 10.02 10.39
N SER A 280 -4.62 10.20 10.91
CA SER A 280 -4.95 11.32 11.79
C SER A 280 -4.37 11.10 13.19
N GLY A 281 -3.19 11.64 13.44
CA GLY A 281 -2.55 11.68 14.76
C GLY A 281 -3.04 12.83 15.64
N GLN A 282 -2.65 12.80 16.92
CA GLN A 282 -2.83 13.90 17.87
C GLN A 282 -1.81 15.03 17.64
N GLU A 283 -0.65 14.71 17.06
CA GLU A 283 0.52 15.59 16.97
C GLU A 283 0.48 16.53 15.75
N GLY A 284 -0.42 16.31 14.79
CA GLY A 284 -0.59 17.17 13.62
C GLY A 284 -1.53 16.60 12.57
N ARG A 285 -2.10 17.47 11.73
CA ARG A 285 -3.01 17.09 10.62
C ARG A 285 -2.41 17.29 9.23
N GLN A 286 -1.12 17.58 9.13
CA GLN A 286 -0.48 17.93 7.86
C GLN A 286 -0.47 16.76 6.87
N ALA A 287 -0.16 15.53 7.33
CA ALA A 287 -0.22 14.33 6.48
C ALA A 287 -1.63 14.09 5.94
N VAL A 288 -2.65 14.25 6.80
CA VAL A 288 -4.07 14.10 6.44
C VAL A 288 -4.53 15.14 5.41
N MET A 289 -4.09 16.38 5.54
CA MET A 289 -4.44 17.45 4.59
C MET A 289 -3.78 17.27 3.22
N ALA A 290 -2.68 16.51 3.16
CA ALA A 290 -1.91 16.27 1.94
C ALA A 290 -2.16 14.88 1.33
N SER A 291 -3.05 14.07 1.91
CA SER A 291 -3.36 12.70 1.48
C SER A 291 -4.68 12.59 0.73
N ASP A 292 -4.80 11.59 -0.15
CA ASP A 292 -6.06 11.26 -0.85
C ASP A 292 -7.10 10.65 0.10
N PHE A 293 -6.64 9.81 1.04
CA PHE A 293 -7.48 9.18 2.05
C PHE A 293 -7.00 9.49 3.45
N ALA A 294 -7.93 9.82 4.34
CA ALA A 294 -7.67 10.06 5.75
C ALA A 294 -8.28 8.96 6.62
N MET A 295 -7.52 8.39 7.54
CA MET A 295 -8.03 7.39 8.49
C MET A 295 -7.43 7.54 9.88
N GLY A 296 -8.13 7.05 10.90
CA GLY A 296 -7.68 7.20 12.29
C GLY A 296 -6.56 6.26 12.71
N GLN A 297 -6.46 5.06 12.13
CA GLN A 297 -5.54 4.01 12.56
C GLN A 297 -5.10 3.13 11.38
N PHE A 298 -3.90 2.57 11.47
CA PHE A 298 -3.32 1.74 10.42
C PHE A 298 -4.17 0.52 10.04
N ARG A 299 -4.86 -0.12 11.01
CA ARG A 299 -5.68 -1.32 10.73
C ARG A 299 -6.82 -1.09 9.74
N PHE A 300 -7.25 0.16 9.54
CA PHE A 300 -8.30 0.48 8.56
C PHE A 300 -7.80 0.46 7.12
N LEU A 301 -6.48 0.36 6.90
CA LEU A 301 -5.90 0.15 5.58
C LEU A 301 -6.34 -1.18 4.97
N VAL A 302 -6.51 -2.22 5.78
CA VAL A 302 -6.95 -3.56 5.31
C VAL A 302 -8.34 -3.50 4.68
N PRO A 303 -9.40 -3.02 5.35
CA PRO A 303 -10.71 -2.89 4.72
C PRO A 303 -10.72 -1.84 3.60
N LEU A 304 -9.93 -0.76 3.70
CA LEU A 304 -9.82 0.22 2.61
C LEU A 304 -9.34 -0.46 1.31
N LEU A 305 -8.27 -1.24 1.37
CA LEU A 305 -7.73 -1.92 0.19
C LEU A 305 -8.58 -3.13 -0.21
N PHE A 306 -8.75 -4.11 0.67
CA PHE A 306 -9.32 -5.39 0.29
C PHE A 306 -10.82 -5.35 0.04
N VAL A 307 -11.53 -4.40 0.63
CA VAL A 307 -12.98 -4.28 0.45
C VAL A 307 -13.27 -3.17 -0.55
N HIS A 308 -12.88 -1.93 -0.23
CA HIS A 308 -13.20 -0.80 -1.09
C HIS A 308 -12.36 -0.78 -2.36
N GLY A 309 -11.06 -1.08 -2.28
CA GLY A 309 -10.18 -1.18 -3.45
C GLY A 309 -10.60 -2.29 -4.40
N HIS A 310 -10.87 -3.50 -3.88
CA HIS A 310 -11.36 -4.63 -4.69
C HIS A 310 -12.66 -4.32 -5.40
N TRP A 311 -13.69 -3.85 -4.67
CA TRP A 311 -14.97 -3.48 -5.27
C TRP A 311 -14.83 -2.37 -6.29
N ASN A 312 -14.04 -1.32 -6.00
CA ASN A 312 -13.86 -0.21 -6.92
C ASN A 312 -13.15 -0.65 -8.21
N TYR A 313 -12.14 -1.52 -8.11
CA TYR A 313 -11.45 -2.07 -9.27
C TYR A 313 -12.39 -2.86 -10.19
N GLN A 314 -13.18 -3.78 -9.63
CA GLN A 314 -14.16 -4.57 -10.36
C GLN A 314 -15.21 -3.68 -11.05
N ARG A 315 -15.81 -2.77 -10.27
CA ARG A 315 -16.84 -1.83 -10.74
C ARG A 315 -16.34 -0.94 -11.86
N MET A 316 -15.18 -0.31 -11.69
CA MET A 316 -14.63 0.61 -12.68
C MET A 316 -14.21 -0.13 -13.95
N GLY A 317 -13.58 -1.31 -13.83
CA GLY A 317 -13.19 -2.12 -15.00
C GLY A 317 -14.40 -2.49 -15.86
N TYR A 318 -15.44 -3.02 -15.22
CA TYR A 318 -16.69 -3.35 -15.91
C TYR A 318 -17.39 -2.11 -16.49
N MET A 319 -17.54 -1.04 -15.70
CA MET A 319 -18.21 0.18 -16.14
C MET A 319 -17.55 0.79 -17.38
N ILE A 320 -16.21 0.82 -17.44
CA ILE A 320 -15.48 1.34 -18.60
C ILE A 320 -15.78 0.51 -19.84
N LEU A 321 -15.63 -0.82 -19.74
CA LEU A 321 -15.84 -1.73 -20.87
C LEU A 321 -17.28 -1.68 -21.38
N TYR A 322 -18.24 -1.69 -20.46
CA TYR A 322 -19.66 -1.61 -20.76
C TYR A 322 -20.05 -0.25 -21.36
N ASN A 323 -19.38 0.84 -20.96
CA ASN A 323 -19.60 2.17 -21.55
C ASN A 323 -19.17 2.21 -23.03
N PHE A 324 -18.04 1.59 -23.37
CA PHE A 324 -17.66 1.41 -24.77
C PHE A 324 -18.68 0.58 -25.54
N TYR A 325 -19.08 -0.58 -25.00
CA TYR A 325 -20.09 -1.45 -25.61
C TYR A 325 -21.39 -0.68 -25.92
N ARG A 326 -22.03 -0.06 -24.92
CA ARG A 326 -23.34 0.57 -25.11
C ARG A 326 -23.32 1.72 -26.11
N ASN A 327 -22.24 2.50 -26.14
CA ASN A 327 -22.12 3.63 -27.08
C ASN A 327 -21.79 3.11 -28.49
N ALA A 328 -20.93 2.10 -28.59
CA ALA A 328 -20.57 1.52 -29.88
C ALA A 328 -21.77 0.85 -30.56
N VAL A 329 -22.64 0.12 -29.85
CA VAL A 329 -23.86 -0.46 -30.43
C VAL A 329 -24.71 0.62 -31.09
N PHE A 330 -24.96 1.74 -30.40
CA PHE A 330 -25.80 2.82 -30.92
C PHE A 330 -25.17 3.52 -32.13
N VAL A 331 -23.87 3.83 -32.06
CA VAL A 331 -23.15 4.45 -33.19
C VAL A 331 -23.10 3.52 -34.39
N LEU A 332 -22.92 2.21 -34.19
CA LEU A 332 -22.90 1.24 -35.27
C LEU A 332 -24.26 1.11 -35.96
N VAL A 333 -25.38 1.20 -35.24
CA VAL A 333 -26.73 1.24 -35.85
C VAL A 333 -26.87 2.44 -36.79
N LEU A 334 -26.41 3.63 -36.38
CA LEU A 334 -26.38 4.81 -37.25
C LEU A 334 -25.45 4.61 -38.44
N PHE A 335 -24.28 4.01 -38.23
CA PHE A 335 -23.32 3.72 -39.30
C PHE A 335 -23.89 2.76 -40.36
N TRP A 336 -24.58 1.70 -39.93
CA TRP A 336 -25.22 0.77 -40.86
C TRP A 336 -26.29 1.47 -41.70
N TYR A 337 -27.06 2.39 -41.11
CA TYR A 337 -28.04 3.18 -41.84
C TYR A 337 -27.43 4.04 -42.95
N VAL A 338 -26.28 4.66 -42.69
CA VAL A 338 -25.56 5.51 -43.67
C VAL A 338 -25.21 4.75 -44.97
N LEU A 339 -24.97 3.43 -44.88
CA LEU A 339 -24.70 2.61 -46.07
C LEU A 339 -25.93 2.49 -46.99
N PHE A 340 -27.14 2.54 -46.42
CA PHE A 340 -28.39 2.46 -47.19
C PHE A 340 -28.85 3.80 -47.74
N THR A 341 -28.42 4.91 -47.15
CA THR A 341 -28.74 6.28 -47.61
C THR A 341 -27.71 6.84 -48.60
N GLY A 342 -26.80 6.01 -49.11
CA GLY A 342 -25.78 6.43 -50.08
C GLY A 342 -24.77 7.41 -49.49
N PHE A 343 -24.41 7.26 -48.21
CA PHE A 343 -23.52 8.15 -47.47
C PHE A 343 -24.04 9.59 -47.27
N THR A 344 -25.34 9.79 -47.45
CA THR A 344 -25.99 11.01 -46.98
C THR A 344 -26.17 10.85 -45.46
N LEU A 345 -25.54 11.70 -44.65
CA LEU A 345 -25.52 11.65 -43.17
C LEU A 345 -26.90 11.91 -42.52
N THR A 346 -27.99 11.51 -43.18
CA THR A 346 -29.34 11.53 -42.64
C THR A 346 -29.50 10.42 -41.60
N THR A 347 -30.27 10.70 -40.54
CA THR A 347 -30.51 9.75 -39.46
C THR A 347 -31.99 9.39 -39.42
N ALA A 348 -32.29 8.10 -39.21
CA ALA A 348 -33.65 7.63 -38.97
C ALA A 348 -34.10 7.87 -37.52
N ILE A 349 -33.16 7.93 -36.58
CA ILE A 349 -33.42 8.10 -35.15
C ILE A 349 -33.62 9.59 -34.85
N ASN A 350 -34.70 9.93 -34.14
CA ASN A 350 -34.98 11.30 -33.70
C ASN A 350 -33.83 11.85 -32.80
N GLU A 351 -33.47 13.12 -32.99
CA GLU A 351 -32.45 13.81 -32.21
C GLU A 351 -32.70 13.75 -30.70
N TRP A 352 -33.95 13.90 -30.27
CA TRP A 352 -34.32 13.80 -28.86
C TRP A 352 -34.11 12.38 -28.31
N SER A 353 -34.48 11.36 -29.09
CA SER A 353 -34.27 9.95 -28.74
C SER A 353 -32.77 9.63 -28.62
N SER A 354 -31.93 10.20 -29.50
CA SER A 354 -30.47 10.08 -29.44
C SER A 354 -29.87 10.71 -28.17
N VAL A 355 -30.33 11.90 -27.78
CA VAL A 355 -29.90 12.56 -26.55
C VAL A 355 -30.35 11.76 -25.32
N LEU A 356 -31.61 11.34 -25.26
CA LEU A 356 -32.17 10.60 -24.14
C LEU A 356 -31.55 9.20 -23.98
N TYR A 357 -31.14 8.56 -25.08
CA TYR A 357 -30.37 7.32 -25.06
C TYR A 357 -29.11 7.43 -24.21
N SER A 358 -28.33 8.48 -24.47
CA SER A 358 -27.05 8.71 -23.82
C SER A 358 -27.21 9.19 -22.37
N VAL A 359 -28.21 10.02 -22.09
CA VAL A 359 -28.35 10.66 -20.77
C VAL A 359 -29.15 9.81 -19.79
N ILE A 360 -30.26 9.20 -20.22
CA ILE A 360 -31.25 8.59 -19.33
C ILE A 360 -31.32 7.08 -19.55
N TYR A 361 -31.62 6.62 -20.76
CA TYR A 361 -32.06 5.23 -21.00
C TYR A 361 -30.99 4.20 -20.67
N THR A 362 -29.71 4.53 -20.86
CA THR A 362 -28.61 3.57 -20.65
C THR A 362 -27.61 4.01 -19.58
N SER A 363 -27.45 5.32 -19.35
CA SER A 363 -26.49 5.83 -18.35
C SER A 363 -26.96 5.64 -16.91
N VAL A 364 -28.25 5.83 -16.60
CA VAL A 364 -28.77 5.65 -15.23
C VAL A 364 -28.57 4.20 -14.75
N PRO A 365 -28.97 3.16 -15.49
CA PRO A 365 -28.72 1.77 -15.10
C PRO A 365 -27.23 1.46 -14.96
N THR A 366 -26.41 1.94 -15.90
CA THR A 366 -24.96 1.72 -15.85
C THR A 366 -24.33 2.31 -14.59
N ILE A 367 -24.69 3.54 -14.22
CA ILE A 367 -24.16 4.20 -13.02
C ILE A 367 -24.62 3.49 -11.75
N VAL A 368 -25.91 3.11 -11.69
CA VAL A 368 -26.46 2.41 -10.52
C VAL A 368 -25.77 1.07 -10.30
N VAL A 369 -25.59 0.27 -11.36
CA VAL A 369 -24.85 -1.00 -11.30
C VAL A 369 -23.39 -0.75 -10.95
N GLY A 370 -22.73 0.21 -11.61
CA GLY A 370 -21.33 0.56 -11.36
C GLY A 370 -21.04 1.04 -9.93
N ILE A 371 -22.04 1.57 -9.20
CA ILE A 371 -21.86 1.98 -7.80
C ILE A 371 -22.22 0.85 -6.82
N LEU A 372 -23.32 0.14 -7.07
CA LEU A 372 -23.95 -0.75 -6.09
C LEU A 372 -23.51 -2.21 -6.21
N ASP A 373 -23.04 -2.64 -7.38
CA ASP A 373 -22.74 -4.04 -7.61
C ASP A 373 -21.56 -4.52 -6.75
N LYS A 374 -21.66 -5.77 -6.28
CA LYS A 374 -20.71 -6.39 -5.36
C LYS A 374 -20.56 -7.84 -5.77
N ASP A 375 -19.37 -8.17 -6.25
CA ASP A 375 -19.00 -9.53 -6.59
C ASP A 375 -18.92 -10.44 -5.35
N LEU A 376 -18.31 -9.93 -4.27
CA LEU A 376 -18.03 -10.68 -3.05
C LEU A 376 -18.39 -9.90 -1.80
N SER A 377 -18.77 -10.64 -0.75
CA SER A 377 -19.11 -10.05 0.55
C SER A 377 -17.89 -9.54 1.30
N ARG A 378 -18.07 -8.47 2.09
CA ARG A 378 -17.01 -7.87 2.93
C ARG A 378 -16.27 -8.89 3.80
N LEU A 379 -16.99 -9.85 4.38
CA LEU A 379 -16.41 -10.88 5.25
C LEU A 379 -15.49 -11.82 4.47
N THR A 380 -15.87 -12.18 3.24
CA THR A 380 -15.08 -13.07 2.39
C THR A 380 -13.77 -12.41 1.96
N LEU A 381 -13.84 -11.14 1.54
CA LEU A 381 -12.67 -10.36 1.13
C LEU A 381 -11.66 -10.16 2.28
N LEU A 382 -12.14 -9.93 3.51
CA LEU A 382 -11.26 -9.82 4.68
C LEU A 382 -10.68 -11.17 5.13
N LYS A 383 -11.42 -12.27 4.94
CA LYS A 383 -10.97 -13.61 5.32
C LYS A 383 -9.95 -14.19 4.33
N HIS A 384 -10.04 -13.83 3.05
CA HIS A 384 -9.18 -14.34 1.98
C HIS A 384 -8.45 -13.19 1.24
N PRO A 385 -7.36 -12.65 1.83
CA PRO A 385 -6.57 -11.57 1.23
C PRO A 385 -6.03 -11.89 -0.17
N GLN A 386 -5.84 -13.16 -0.52
CA GLN A 386 -5.31 -13.58 -1.81
C GLN A 386 -6.20 -13.15 -3.00
N LEU A 387 -7.49 -12.91 -2.77
CA LEU A 387 -8.43 -12.46 -3.80
C LEU A 387 -8.07 -11.07 -4.35
N TYR A 388 -7.38 -10.25 -3.56
CA TYR A 388 -6.88 -8.95 -4.01
C TYR A 388 -5.83 -9.06 -5.13
N GLY A 389 -5.25 -10.25 -5.35
CA GLY A 389 -4.34 -10.53 -6.45
C GLY A 389 -4.97 -10.38 -7.84
N ALA A 390 -6.29 -10.44 -7.97
CA ALA A 390 -6.98 -10.22 -9.25
C ALA A 390 -6.69 -8.82 -9.84
N GLY A 391 -6.60 -7.80 -8.97
CA GLY A 391 -6.24 -6.45 -9.38
C GLY A 391 -4.80 -6.32 -9.87
N HIS A 392 -3.87 -7.11 -9.31
CA HIS A 392 -2.46 -7.10 -9.74
C HIS A 392 -2.23 -7.77 -11.10
N ARG A 393 -3.17 -8.63 -11.54
CA ARG A 393 -3.07 -9.37 -12.81
C ARG A 393 -3.87 -8.73 -13.94
N ASP A 394 -4.43 -7.54 -13.71
CA ASP A 394 -5.25 -6.80 -14.67
C ASP A 394 -6.41 -7.64 -15.26
N GLU A 395 -7.06 -8.46 -14.43
CA GLU A 395 -8.08 -9.42 -14.89
C GLU A 395 -9.38 -8.76 -15.35
N CYS A 396 -9.79 -7.65 -14.73
CA CYS A 396 -11.09 -7.03 -15.00
C CYS A 396 -11.09 -6.10 -16.21
N TYR A 397 -9.92 -5.51 -16.52
CA TYR A 397 -9.75 -4.66 -17.68
C TYR A 397 -8.46 -5.02 -18.39
N ASN A 398 -8.60 -5.71 -19.53
CA ASN A 398 -7.49 -6.11 -20.38
C ASN A 398 -7.81 -5.75 -21.83
N LYS A 399 -6.77 -5.42 -22.60
CA LYS A 399 -6.85 -5.16 -24.05
C LYS A 399 -7.52 -6.30 -24.81
N THR A 400 -7.25 -7.54 -24.41
CA THR A 400 -7.85 -8.73 -25.02
C THR A 400 -9.36 -8.76 -24.81
N LEU A 401 -9.80 -8.53 -23.57
CA LEU A 401 -11.23 -8.49 -23.22
C LEU A 401 -11.92 -7.34 -23.98
N PHE A 402 -11.29 -6.17 -24.04
CA PHE A 402 -11.78 -5.03 -24.80
C PHE A 402 -12.07 -5.37 -26.27
N TRP A 403 -11.11 -5.97 -26.97
CA TRP A 403 -11.31 -6.32 -28.38
C TRP A 403 -12.32 -7.45 -28.58
N MET A 404 -12.40 -8.42 -27.67
CA MET A 404 -13.46 -9.44 -27.70
C MET A 404 -14.85 -8.80 -27.54
N THR A 405 -15.01 -7.86 -26.60
CA THR A 405 -16.27 -7.11 -26.42
C THR A 405 -16.59 -6.24 -27.63
N MET A 406 -15.61 -5.62 -28.28
CA MET A 406 -15.85 -4.83 -29.50
C MET A 406 -16.30 -5.71 -30.68
N LEU A 407 -15.77 -6.93 -30.82
CA LEU A 407 -16.22 -7.87 -31.83
C LEU A 407 -17.66 -8.34 -31.58
N ASP A 408 -18.00 -8.62 -30.32
CA ASP A 408 -19.37 -8.95 -29.91
C ASP A 408 -20.34 -7.77 -30.15
N THR A 409 -19.90 -6.54 -29.84
CA THR A 409 -20.64 -5.30 -30.15
C THR A 409 -20.94 -5.19 -31.64
N LEU A 410 -19.96 -5.47 -32.50
CA LEU A 410 -20.14 -5.44 -33.95
C LEU A 410 -21.20 -6.44 -34.39
N TYR A 411 -21.13 -7.69 -33.91
CA TYR A 411 -22.13 -8.71 -34.18
C TYR A 411 -23.53 -8.29 -33.73
N GLN A 412 -23.68 -7.85 -32.49
CA GLN A 412 -24.98 -7.43 -31.95
C GLN A 412 -25.57 -6.23 -32.69
N SER A 413 -24.73 -5.26 -33.10
CA SER A 413 -25.18 -4.10 -33.88
C SER A 413 -25.75 -4.49 -35.25
N VAL A 414 -25.14 -5.48 -35.92
CA VAL A 414 -25.63 -6.02 -37.19
C VAL A 414 -26.99 -6.68 -36.95
N VAL A 415 -27.12 -7.52 -35.94
CA VAL A 415 -28.39 -8.19 -35.62
C VAL A 415 -29.52 -7.19 -35.34
N VAL A 416 -29.26 -6.19 -34.48
CA VAL A 416 -30.26 -5.18 -34.11
C VAL A 416 -30.65 -4.29 -35.28
N PHE A 417 -29.72 -3.99 -36.18
CA PHE A 417 -30.03 -3.18 -37.37
C PHE A 417 -30.81 -3.98 -38.42
N PHE A 418 -30.29 -5.15 -38.81
CA PHE A 418 -30.81 -5.90 -39.95
C PHE A 418 -32.10 -6.67 -39.66
N ILE A 419 -32.35 -7.15 -38.44
CA ILE A 419 -33.59 -7.89 -38.13
C ILE A 419 -34.84 -7.02 -38.37
N PRO A 420 -34.97 -5.81 -37.77
CA PRO A 420 -36.11 -4.93 -38.04
C PRO A 420 -36.21 -4.53 -39.52
N LEU A 421 -35.06 -4.24 -40.16
CA LEU A 421 -35.03 -3.85 -41.57
C LEU A 421 -35.58 -4.95 -42.49
N LEU A 422 -35.18 -6.21 -42.26
CA LEU A 422 -35.66 -7.35 -43.04
C LEU A 422 -37.12 -7.68 -42.73
N ALA A 423 -37.54 -7.58 -41.48
CA ALA A 423 -38.92 -7.86 -41.06
C ALA A 423 -39.92 -6.89 -41.68
N TYR A 424 -39.53 -5.63 -41.86
CA TYR A 424 -40.37 -4.57 -42.44
C TYR A 424 -40.00 -4.24 -43.89
N TRP A 425 -39.19 -5.08 -44.53
CA TRP A 425 -38.78 -4.88 -45.92
C TRP A 425 -39.99 -4.93 -46.86
N GLY A 426 -40.22 -3.84 -47.60
CA GLY A 426 -41.37 -3.72 -48.51
C GLY A 426 -42.71 -3.37 -47.82
N SER A 427 -42.68 -3.02 -46.53
CA SER A 427 -43.83 -2.42 -45.84
C SER A 427 -43.93 -0.91 -46.10
N THR A 428 -45.05 -0.29 -45.72
CA THR A 428 -45.29 1.16 -45.86
C THR A 428 -44.78 1.97 -44.66
N ILE A 429 -43.87 1.40 -43.86
CA ILE A 429 -43.32 2.08 -42.67
C ILE A 429 -42.33 3.16 -43.10
N ASP A 430 -42.44 4.32 -42.47
CA ASP A 430 -41.58 5.46 -42.71
C ASP A 430 -40.24 5.35 -41.95
N ALA A 431 -39.29 6.19 -42.33
CA ALA A 431 -37.94 6.18 -41.76
C ALA A 431 -37.91 6.55 -40.26
N SER A 432 -38.84 7.38 -39.77
CA SER A 432 -38.90 7.74 -38.35
C SER A 432 -39.34 6.54 -37.51
N SER A 433 -40.43 5.87 -37.90
CA SER A 433 -40.95 4.71 -37.17
C SER A 433 -39.96 3.55 -37.07
N ILE A 434 -39.16 3.29 -38.12
CA ILE A 434 -38.09 2.28 -38.02
C ILE A 434 -36.94 2.75 -37.11
N GLY A 435 -36.67 4.05 -37.06
CA GLY A 435 -35.75 4.68 -36.11
C GLY A 435 -36.17 4.52 -34.65
N ASP A 436 -37.46 4.67 -34.34
CA ASP A 436 -38.00 4.45 -33.00
C ASP A 436 -37.94 2.97 -32.61
N LEU A 437 -38.21 2.07 -33.55
CA LEU A 437 -38.05 0.63 -33.35
C LEU A 437 -36.59 0.25 -33.07
N TRP A 438 -35.62 0.81 -33.81
CA TRP A 438 -34.19 0.62 -33.52
C TRP A 438 -33.81 1.19 -32.16
N THR A 439 -34.32 2.37 -31.79
CA THR A 439 -34.07 2.97 -30.47
C THR A 439 -34.54 2.05 -29.35
N LEU A 440 -35.78 1.55 -29.43
CA LEU A 440 -36.33 0.60 -28.45
C LEU A 440 -35.52 -0.70 -28.42
N ALA A 441 -35.18 -1.26 -29.59
CA ALA A 441 -34.41 -2.50 -29.68
C ALA A 441 -33.01 -2.36 -29.05
N VAL A 442 -32.30 -1.27 -29.31
CA VAL A 442 -30.97 -1.02 -28.74
C VAL A 442 -31.07 -0.84 -27.22
N VAL A 443 -32.02 -0.03 -26.73
CA VAL A 443 -32.18 0.20 -25.28
C VAL A 443 -32.51 -1.10 -24.54
N ILE A 444 -33.40 -1.93 -25.10
CA ILE A 444 -33.75 -3.23 -24.52
C ILE A 444 -32.53 -4.15 -24.54
N LEU A 445 -31.84 -4.28 -25.68
CA LEU A 445 -30.65 -5.12 -25.81
C LEU A 445 -29.60 -4.76 -24.76
N VAL A 446 -29.23 -3.48 -24.71
CA VAL A 446 -28.17 -2.98 -23.83
C VAL A 446 -28.55 -3.21 -22.37
N ASN A 447 -29.77 -2.83 -21.95
CA ASN A 447 -30.20 -3.02 -20.57
C ASN A 447 -30.36 -4.49 -20.17
N LEU A 448 -30.76 -5.38 -21.09
CA LEU A 448 -30.78 -6.82 -20.84
C LEU A 448 -29.37 -7.40 -20.76
N HIS A 449 -28.43 -6.92 -21.58
CA HIS A 449 -27.02 -7.31 -21.49
C HIS A 449 -26.45 -6.93 -20.12
N LEU A 450 -26.70 -5.69 -19.66
CA LEU A 450 -26.34 -5.27 -18.29
C LEU A 450 -26.97 -6.17 -17.23
N ALA A 451 -28.25 -6.51 -17.38
CA ALA A 451 -28.96 -7.37 -16.44
C ALA A 451 -28.32 -8.75 -16.31
N MET A 452 -27.84 -9.35 -17.41
CA MET A 452 -27.17 -10.65 -17.38
C MET A 452 -25.86 -10.61 -16.59
N ASP A 453 -25.15 -9.48 -16.61
CA ASP A 453 -23.86 -9.33 -15.96
C ASP A 453 -23.93 -8.91 -14.48
N VAL A 454 -25.10 -8.45 -14.01
CA VAL A 454 -25.27 -8.07 -12.59
C VAL A 454 -25.13 -9.30 -11.70
N ILE A 455 -24.15 -9.25 -10.78
CA ILE A 455 -23.89 -10.34 -9.84
C ILE A 455 -24.89 -10.30 -8.69
N GLN A 456 -25.05 -9.13 -8.05
CA GLN A 456 -25.95 -8.96 -6.92
C GLN A 456 -27.15 -8.06 -7.24
N TRP A 457 -28.31 -8.70 -7.38
CA TRP A 457 -29.58 -7.99 -7.58
C TRP A 457 -30.08 -7.33 -6.30
N ASN A 458 -30.27 -6.00 -6.38
CA ASN A 458 -30.89 -5.18 -5.35
C ASN A 458 -32.16 -4.54 -5.90
N TRP A 459 -33.09 -4.11 -5.04
CA TRP A 459 -34.32 -3.46 -5.51
C TRP A 459 -34.02 -2.20 -6.35
N ILE A 460 -32.94 -1.47 -6.02
CA ILE A 460 -32.49 -0.27 -6.75
C ILE A 460 -31.99 -0.65 -8.16
N THR A 461 -31.25 -1.76 -8.31
CA THR A 461 -30.76 -2.20 -9.63
C THR A 461 -31.91 -2.68 -10.50
N HIS A 462 -32.90 -3.37 -9.92
CA HIS A 462 -34.16 -3.69 -10.61
C HIS A 462 -34.90 -2.43 -11.07
N ALA A 463 -35.11 -1.48 -10.16
CA ALA A 463 -35.81 -0.24 -10.47
C ALA A 463 -35.10 0.57 -11.56
N ALA A 464 -33.77 0.60 -11.55
CA ALA A 464 -32.99 1.30 -12.57
C ALA A 464 -33.09 0.62 -13.95
N ILE A 465 -32.80 -0.69 -14.04
CA ILE A 465 -32.77 -1.41 -15.33
C ILE A 465 -34.17 -1.47 -15.95
N TRP A 466 -35.15 -2.01 -15.21
CA TRP A 466 -36.52 -2.17 -15.73
C TRP A 466 -37.24 -0.83 -15.86
N GLY A 467 -37.00 0.09 -14.92
CA GLY A 467 -37.55 1.44 -14.99
C GLY A 467 -37.03 2.22 -16.19
N SER A 468 -35.75 2.08 -16.56
CA SER A 468 -35.22 2.71 -17.77
C SER A 468 -35.85 2.18 -19.05
N ILE A 469 -36.07 0.86 -19.15
CA ILE A 469 -36.77 0.28 -20.31
C ILE A 469 -38.19 0.84 -20.41
N ILE A 470 -38.95 0.84 -19.32
CA ILE A 470 -40.33 1.38 -19.29
C ILE A 470 -40.33 2.88 -19.61
N ALA A 471 -39.38 3.63 -19.06
CA ALA A 471 -39.24 5.06 -19.32
C ALA A 471 -38.97 5.35 -20.79
N THR A 472 -38.19 4.51 -21.49
CA THR A 472 -37.97 4.65 -22.94
C THR A 472 -39.27 4.51 -23.72
N PHE A 473 -40.10 3.50 -23.43
CA PHE A 473 -41.41 3.37 -24.08
C PHE A 473 -42.28 4.61 -23.86
N ILE A 474 -42.36 5.11 -22.63
CA ILE A 474 -43.14 6.30 -22.29
C ILE A 474 -42.62 7.53 -23.04
N CYS A 475 -41.30 7.73 -23.05
CA CYS A 475 -40.69 8.88 -23.71
C CYS A 475 -40.87 8.86 -25.23
N VAL A 476 -40.69 7.71 -25.89
CA VAL A 476 -40.92 7.59 -27.34
C VAL A 476 -42.36 7.93 -27.67
N ILE A 477 -43.34 7.36 -26.93
CA ILE A 477 -44.77 7.68 -27.11
C ILE A 477 -45.05 9.18 -26.93
N ILE A 478 -44.42 9.83 -25.94
CA ILE A 478 -44.59 11.27 -25.70
C ILE A 478 -43.97 12.09 -26.83
N ILE A 479 -42.79 11.72 -27.33
CA ILE A 479 -42.11 12.41 -28.43
C ILE A 479 -42.99 12.35 -29.69
N ASP A 480 -43.53 11.17 -29.99
CA ASP A 480 -44.40 10.97 -31.16
C ASP A 480 -45.75 11.70 -31.02
N ALA A 481 -46.25 11.85 -29.79
CA ALA A 481 -47.50 12.54 -29.52
C ALA A 481 -47.41 14.08 -29.63
N ILE A 482 -46.20 14.66 -29.63
CA ILE A 482 -45.99 16.12 -29.65
C ILE A 482 -45.59 16.56 -31.06
N PRO A 483 -46.50 17.17 -31.84
CA PRO A 483 -46.25 17.51 -33.25
C PRO A 483 -45.09 18.49 -33.48
N SER A 484 -44.69 19.26 -32.46
CA SER A 484 -43.57 20.21 -32.54
C SER A 484 -42.19 19.56 -32.36
N LEU A 485 -42.12 18.32 -31.88
CA LEU A 485 -40.88 17.56 -31.70
C LEU A 485 -40.63 16.56 -32.83
N VAL A 486 -41.66 16.26 -33.61
CA VAL A 486 -41.57 15.36 -34.75
C VAL A 486 -40.96 16.12 -35.93
N GLY A 487 -39.81 15.65 -36.42
CA GLY A 487 -39.12 16.19 -37.59
C GLY A 487 -39.78 15.82 -38.92
N TYR A 488 -41.10 16.00 -39.07
CA TYR A 488 -41.74 15.96 -40.39
C TYR A 488 -41.67 17.34 -41.04
N TRP A 489 -40.56 17.65 -41.70
CA TRP A 489 -40.52 18.60 -42.80
C TRP A 489 -39.65 18.07 -43.93
#